data_AF-A0ABD5LXC6-F1
#
_entry.id   AF-A0ABD5LXC6-F1
#
_cell.length_a   1.000
_cell.length_b   1.000
_cell.length_c   1.000
_cell.angle_alpha   90.00
_cell.angle_beta   90.00
_cell.angle_gamma   90.00
#
_symmetry.space_group_name_H-M   'P 1'
#
loop_
_entity.id
_entity.type
_entity.pdbx_description
1 polymer ?
#
loop_
_entity_poly.entity_id
_entity_poly.type
_entity_poly.pdbx_seq_one_letter_code
_entity_poly.pdbx_strand_id
1 'polypeptide(L)' 'MTDDPSDTAVERFLDRAESALDSYDQGYADADATLATLRTHVDELAAGVEESAAEDSEDDGSDDENDSAA' A
#
# COMPACT_ATOMS: atom_id res chain seq x y z
N MET A 1 4.14 8.38 -15.66
CA MET A 1 3.73 8.26 -14.26
C MET A 1 4.76 7.33 -13.66
N THR A 2 5.46 7.79 -12.62
CA THR A 2 6.36 6.89 -11.89
C THR A 2 5.43 5.93 -11.15
N ASP A 3 5.62 4.63 -11.34
CA ASP A 3 4.84 3.60 -10.65
C ASP A 3 5.46 3.49 -9.26
N ASP A 4 5.10 4.44 -8.39
CA ASP A 4 5.57 4.43 -7.02
C ASP A 4 4.89 3.24 -6.32
N PRO A 5 5.63 2.38 -5.61
CA PRO A 5 5.04 1.23 -4.93
C PRO A 5 3.95 1.68 -3.93
N SER A 6 4.08 2.89 -3.38
CA SER A 6 3.06 3.52 -2.56
C SER A 6 1.78 3.88 -3.31
N ASP A 7 1.87 4.34 -4.57
CA ASP A 7 0.70 4.63 -5.42
C ASP A 7 -0.09 3.34 -5.70
N THR A 8 0.59 2.23 -6.02
CA THR A 8 -0.06 0.92 -6.22
C THR A 8 -0.82 0.47 -4.96
N ALA A 9 -0.25 0.67 -3.77
CA ALA A 9 -0.90 0.33 -2.50
C ALA A 9 -2.17 1.18 -2.27
N VAL A 10 -2.10 2.48 -2.58
CA VAL A 10 -3.24 3.41 -2.48
C VAL A 10 -4.35 3.04 -3.47
N GLU A 11 -4.02 2.78 -4.74
CA GLU A 11 -5.02 2.38 -5.76
C GLU A 11 -5.78 1.13 -5.31
N ARG A 12 -5.05 0.10 -4.88
CA ARG A 12 -5.64 -1.13 -4.35
C ARG A 12 -6.54 -0.89 -3.14
N PHE A 13 -6.19 0.04 -2.26
CA PHE A 13 -7.05 0.42 -1.14
C PHE A 13 -8.35 1.08 -1.64
N LEU A 14 -8.26 2.00 -2.60
CA LEU A 14 -9.43 2.70 -3.14
C LEU A 14 -10.41 1.74 -3.81
N ASP A 15 -9.95 0.80 -4.63
CA ASP A 15 -10.79 -0.22 -5.26
C ASP A 15 -11.57 -1.04 -4.22
N ARG A 16 -10.91 -1.42 -3.12
CA ARG A 16 -11.54 -2.21 -2.05
C ARG A 16 -12.52 -1.39 -1.23
N ALA A 17 -12.17 -0.15 -0.94
CA ALA A 17 -13.05 0.77 -0.23
C ALA A 17 -14.33 1.02 -1.03
N GLU A 18 -14.21 1.24 -2.35
CA GLU A 18 -15.36 1.41 -3.24
C GLU A 18 -16.23 0.15 -3.26
N SER A 19 -15.64 -1.04 -3.38
CA SER A 19 -16.38 -2.30 -3.35
C SER A 19 -17.14 -2.53 -2.03
N ALA A 20 -16.55 -2.15 -0.89
CA ALA A 20 -17.20 -2.25 0.41
C ALA A 20 -18.36 -1.24 0.55
N LEU A 21 -18.20 -0.03 0.03
CA LEU A 21 -19.24 0.99 0.01
C LEU A 21 -20.38 0.63 -0.94
N ASP A 22 -20.08 0.10 -2.13
CA ASP A 22 -21.08 -0.39 -3.08
C ASP A 22 -21.91 -1.55 -2.49
N SER A 23 -21.26 -2.43 -1.70
CA SER A 23 -21.94 -3.49 -0.96
C SER A 23 -22.88 -2.93 0.12
N TYR A 24 -22.48 -1.86 0.81
CA TYR A 24 -23.32 -1.17 1.79
C TYR A 24 -24.49 -0.44 1.13
N ASP A 25 -24.25 0.29 0.04
CA ASP A 25 -25.27 1.06 -0.68
C ASP A 25 -26.34 0.15 -1.31
N GLN A 26 -25.95 -1.05 -1.74
CA GLN A 26 -26.88 -2.09 -2.19
C GLN A 26 -27.61 -2.81 -1.05
N GLY A 27 -27.25 -2.53 0.21
CA GLY A 27 -27.82 -3.16 1.40
C GLY A 27 -27.35 -4.59 1.65
N TYR A 28 -26.25 -5.01 1.02
CA TYR A 28 -25.63 -6.33 1.26
C TYR A 28 -24.76 -6.36 2.52
N ALA A 29 -24.41 -5.19 3.08
CA ALA A 29 -23.61 -5.08 4.30
C ALA A 29 -24.21 -4.05 5.27
N ASP A 30 -24.10 -4.33 6.57
CA ASP A 30 -24.42 -3.38 7.64
C ASP A 30 -23.32 -2.32 7.81
N ALA A 31 -23.68 -1.14 8.32
CA ALA A 31 -22.73 -0.04 8.52
C ALA A 31 -21.53 -0.43 9.40
N ASP A 32 -21.78 -1.16 10.50
CA ASP A 32 -20.70 -1.62 11.39
C ASP A 32 -19.78 -2.64 10.70
N ALA A 33 -20.34 -3.50 9.85
CA ALA A 33 -19.56 -4.46 9.07
C ALA A 33 -18.69 -3.75 8.02
N THR A 34 -19.26 -2.77 7.31
CA THR A 34 -18.51 -1.93 6.35
C THR A 34 -17.38 -1.16 7.03
N LEU A 35 -17.63 -0.56 8.21
CA LEU A 35 -16.60 0.12 8.98
C LEU A 35 -15.49 -0.82 9.46
N ALA A 36 -15.83 -2.05 9.87
CA ALA A 36 -14.82 -3.05 10.25
C ALA A 36 -13.94 -3.45 9.05
N THR A 37 -14.54 -3.64 7.88
CA THR A 37 -13.83 -3.93 6.62
C THR A 37 -12.91 -2.79 6.21
N LEU A 38 -13.41 -1.54 6.23
CA LEU A 38 -12.60 -0.37 5.90
C LEU A 38 -11.41 -0.19 6.85
N ARG A 39 -11.60 -0.42 8.16
CA ARG A 39 -10.50 -0.38 9.14
C ARG A 39 -9.41 -1.40 8.80
N THR A 40 -9.82 -2.62 8.47
CA THR A 40 -8.88 -3.67 8.04
C THR A 40 -8.08 -3.22 6.82
N HIS A 41 -8.74 -2.64 5.82
CA HIS A 41 -8.04 -2.15 4.62
C HIS A 41 -7.12 -0.96 4.89
N VAL A 42 -7.43 -0.10 5.87
CA VAL A 42 -6.52 0.97 6.32
C VAL A 42 -5.27 0.38 6.97
N ASP A 43 -5.42 -0.65 7.81
CA ASP A 43 -4.28 -1.34 8.43
C ASP A 43 -3.39 -2.01 7.36
N GLU A 44 -4.01 -2.65 6.34
CA GLU A 44 -3.30 -3.22 5.20
C GLU A 44 -2.55 -2.16 4.37
N LEU A 45 -3.17 -1.00 4.14
CA LEU A 45 -2.54 0.11 3.42
C LEU A 45 -1.34 0.65 4.19
N ALA A 46 -1.49 0.89 5.49
CA ALA A 46 -0.41 1.38 6.35
C ALA A 46 0.79 0.43 6.33
N ALA A 47 0.54 -0.88 6.46
CA ALA A 47 1.59 -1.88 6.35
C ALA A 47 2.26 -1.89 4.96
N GLY A 48 1.48 -1.78 3.88
CA GLY A 48 2.03 -1.74 2.51
C GLY A 48 2.88 -0.50 2.23
N VAL A 49 2.51 0.66 2.79
CA VAL A 49 3.32 1.89 2.68
C VAL A 49 4.61 1.79 3.50
N GLU A 50 4.57 1.22 4.70
CA GLU A 50 5.77 0.97 5.52
C GLU A 50 6.72 -0.02 4.83
N GLU A 51 6.19 -1.08 4.21
CA GLU A 51 6.98 -2.05 3.45
C GLU A 51 7.62 -1.40 2.22
N SER A 52 6.84 -0.62 1.46
CA SER A 52 7.36 0.13 0.30
C SER A 52 8.50 1.08 0.67
N ALA A 53 8.39 1.74 1.83
CA ALA A 53 9.44 2.64 2.35
C ALA A 53 10.69 1.88 2.83
N ALA A 54 10.54 0.62 3.25
CA ALA A 54 11.67 -0.24 3.60
C ALA A 54 12.39 -0.76 2.35
N GLU A 55 11.65 -1.16 1.32
CA GLU A 55 12.21 -1.68 0.06
C GLU A 55 13.02 -0.61 -0.72
N ASP A 56 12.60 0.65 -0.68
CA ASP A 56 13.35 1.78 -1.28
C ASP A 56 14.72 2.01 -0.59
N SER A 57 14.86 1.59 0.67
CA SER A 57 16.10 1.76 1.45
C SER A 57 17.17 0.68 1.23
N GLU A 58 16.84 -0.42 0.54
CA GLU A 58 17.76 -1.55 0.30
C GLU A 58 18.55 -1.43 -1.02
N ASP A 59 18.24 -0.46 -1.89
CA ASP A 59 18.93 -0.23 -3.17
C ASP A 59 20.20 0.67 -3.06
N ASP A 60 20.39 1.43 -1.97
CA ASP A 60 21.49 2.41 -1.78
C ASP A 60 22.83 1.77 -1.31
N GLY A 61 23.10 0.51 -1.66
CA GLY A 61 23.96 -0.35 -0.84
C GLY A 61 25.30 -0.85 -1.39
N SER A 62 25.68 -0.67 -2.66
CA SER A 62 26.98 -1.18 -3.16
C SER A 62 27.46 -0.54 -4.46
N ASP A 63 27.91 0.72 -4.39
CA ASP A 63 28.95 1.24 -5.29
C ASP A 63 30.18 1.58 -4.42
N ASP A 64 30.81 0.54 -3.85
CA ASP A 64 32.12 0.72 -3.22
C ASP A 64 33.15 0.71 -4.35
N GLU A 65 33.54 1.94 -4.72
CA GLU A 65 34.62 2.24 -5.66
C GLU A 65 35.90 1.47 -5.28
N ASN A 66 36.17 0.35 -5.94
CA ASN A 66 37.52 -0.20 -5.97
C ASN A 66 38.37 0.59 -7.00
N ASP A 67 38.53 1.89 -6.75
CA ASP A 67 39.70 2.64 -7.19
C ASP A 67 40.83 2.35 -6.21
N SER A 68 41.65 1.36 -6.54
CA SER A 68 43.01 1.29 -6.02
C SER A 68 43.88 0.69 -7.12
N ALA A 69 44.40 1.62 -7.91
CA ALA A 69 45.59 1.47 -8.70
C ALA A 69 46.77 0.96 -7.86
N ALA A 70 47.47 -0.07 -8.37
CA ALA A 70 48.93 -0.25 -8.29
C ALA A 70 49.37 -1.50 -9.05
#